data_AF-A0A315ZRC7-F1
#
_entry.id   AF-A0A315ZRC7-F1
#
_cell.length_a   1.000
_cell.length_b   1.000
_cell.length_c   1.000
_cell.angle_alpha   90.00
_cell.angle_beta   90.00
_cell.angle_gamma   90.00
#
_symmetry.space_group_name_H-M   'P 1'
#
loop_
_entity.id
_entity.type
_entity.pdbx_description
1 polymer ?
#
loop_
_entity_poly.entity_id
_entity_poly.type
_entity_poly.pdbx_seq_one_letter_code
_entity_poly.pdbx_strand_id
1 'polypeptide(L)'
;MHVETVIHAQQHITDDKLCKVLLDKKGILPELPESTDKDYWVEKPTESQYLCACNEFWWCLNNVAKGLWRNEMPYVQDMVSFHVRKQLETLLSWKVGLLTDFSVNIGKSGKYMYRWLDKVEWEEYLSTYFSGIVSEAWEAVITMCDLFEQTAFYVGERLGFRYNEVEGKNARGFLEHVRQLSQDAAAIY
;
A
#
# COMPACT_ATOMS: atom_id res chain seq x y z
N MET A 1 9.93 9.68 21.58
CA MET A 1 11.06 10.45 22.16
C MET A 1 12.14 9.43 22.47
N HIS A 2 13.25 9.45 21.73
CA HIS A 2 14.41 8.58 21.97
C HIS A 2 15.38 9.31 22.89
N VAL A 3 15.96 8.60 23.87
CA VAL A 3 16.98 9.11 24.78
C VAL A 3 18.23 8.29 24.55
N GLU A 4 19.32 8.95 24.19
CA GLU A 4 20.55 8.31 23.74
C GLU A 4 21.77 8.97 24.39
N THR A 5 22.89 8.25 24.45
CA THR A 5 24.14 8.82 24.94
C THR A 5 24.72 9.79 23.92
N VAL A 6 25.52 10.76 24.36
CA VAL A 6 26.18 11.73 23.46
C VAL A 6 27.02 11.01 22.40
N ILE A 7 27.75 9.96 22.79
CA ILE A 7 28.59 9.17 21.88
C ILE A 7 27.72 8.55 20.77
N HIS A 8 26.61 7.92 21.15
CA HIS A 8 25.70 7.30 20.19
C HIS A 8 25.06 8.34 19.27
N ALA A 9 24.56 9.45 19.82
CA ALA A 9 23.98 10.53 19.04
C ALA A 9 24.98 11.11 18.03
N GLN A 10 26.22 11.39 18.43
CA GLN A 10 27.26 11.89 17.50
C GLN A 10 27.57 10.91 16.37
N GLN A 11 27.49 9.61 16.63
CA GLN A 11 27.77 8.56 15.64
C GLN A 11 26.62 8.36 14.64
N HIS A 12 25.38 8.53 15.07
CA HIS A 12 24.19 8.09 14.33
C HIS A 12 23.25 9.23 13.91
N ILE A 13 23.46 10.47 14.37
CA ILE A 13 22.59 11.61 14.03
C ILE A 13 22.53 11.91 12.52
N THR A 14 23.52 11.45 11.75
CA THR A 14 23.56 11.59 10.29
C THR A 14 22.96 10.41 9.53
N ASP A 15 22.58 9.33 10.22
CA ASP A 15 22.02 8.13 9.57
C ASP A 15 20.62 8.41 8.99
N ASP A 16 19.90 9.38 9.56
CA ASP A 16 18.61 9.87 9.05
C ASP A 16 18.72 11.33 8.61
N LYS A 17 18.56 11.59 7.30
CA LYS A 17 18.61 12.93 6.73
C LYS A 17 17.39 13.80 7.09
N LEU A 18 16.37 13.25 7.76
CA LEU A 18 15.24 14.02 8.28
C LEU A 18 15.57 14.76 9.59
N CYS A 19 16.76 14.60 10.16
CA CYS A 19 17.11 15.22 11.43
C CYS A 19 17.32 16.74 11.33
N LYS A 20 16.88 17.49 12.36
CA LYS A 20 17.13 18.93 12.52
C LYS A 20 17.49 19.23 13.97
N VAL A 21 18.65 19.85 14.19
CA VAL A 21 19.03 20.33 15.53
C VAL A 21 18.14 21.51 15.90
N LEU A 22 17.33 21.34 16.94
CA LEU A 22 16.51 22.42 17.51
C LEU A 22 17.28 23.25 18.54
N LEU A 23 18.18 22.61 19.28
CA LEU A 23 18.99 23.23 20.32
C LEU A 23 20.25 22.40 20.60
N ASP A 24 21.42 23.05 20.56
CA ASP A 24 22.65 22.51 21.10
C ASP A 24 23.34 23.57 21.99
N LYS A 25 23.22 23.41 23.31
CA LYS A 25 23.77 24.37 24.28
C LYS A 25 25.28 24.25 24.44
N LYS A 26 25.87 23.12 24.07
CA LYS A 26 27.29 22.81 24.34
C LYS A 26 28.12 22.65 23.06
N GLY A 27 27.49 22.74 21.88
CA GLY A 27 28.17 22.56 20.60
C GLY A 27 28.76 21.16 20.44
N ILE A 28 28.08 20.14 20.97
CA ILE A 28 28.55 18.76 20.96
C ILE A 28 28.06 17.98 19.74
N LEU A 29 27.03 18.46 19.04
CA LEU A 29 26.52 17.81 17.85
C LEU A 29 27.35 18.24 16.62
N PRO A 30 27.58 17.32 15.66
CA PRO A 30 28.18 17.71 14.39
C PRO A 30 27.27 18.66 13.62
N GLU A 31 27.85 19.40 12.67
CA GLU A 31 27.08 20.16 11.71
C GLU A 31 26.29 19.20 10.81
N LEU A 32 24.96 19.41 10.72
CA LEU A 32 24.09 18.58 9.90
C LEU A 32 23.79 19.26 8.57
N PRO A 33 23.69 18.49 7.46
CA PRO A 33 23.13 19.01 6.22
C PRO A 33 21.67 19.45 6.41
N GLU A 34 21.14 20.19 5.44
CA GLU A 34 19.72 20.54 5.44
C GLU A 34 18.84 19.29 5.44
N SER A 35 17.85 19.29 6.34
CA SER A 35 16.91 18.18 6.49
C SER A 35 16.18 17.90 5.19
N THR A 36 16.20 16.65 4.73
CA THR A 36 15.57 16.23 3.47
C THR A 36 14.99 14.83 3.57
N ASP A 37 13.89 14.60 2.86
CA ASP A 37 13.18 13.33 2.79
C ASP A 37 13.56 12.48 1.56
N LYS A 38 14.60 12.88 0.82
CA LYS A 38 15.06 12.25 -0.44
C LYS A 38 15.30 10.75 -0.34
N ASP A 39 15.79 10.27 0.80
CA ASP A 39 16.03 8.84 1.03
C ASP A 39 14.74 8.01 1.12
N TYR A 40 13.59 8.69 1.21
CA TYR A 40 12.26 8.08 1.28
C TYR A 40 11.39 8.42 0.06
N TRP A 41 11.99 8.97 -1.00
CA TRP A 41 11.26 9.20 -2.25
C TRP A 41 10.82 7.88 -2.86
N VAL A 42 9.66 7.90 -3.53
CA VAL A 42 9.17 6.72 -4.24
C VAL A 42 10.19 6.32 -5.29
N GLU A 43 10.61 5.05 -5.28
CA GLU A 43 11.49 4.50 -6.29
C GLU A 43 10.70 4.00 -7.51
N LYS A 44 11.25 4.21 -8.70
CA LYS A 44 10.68 3.68 -9.94
C LYS A 44 10.78 2.15 -9.95
N PRO A 45 9.68 1.41 -10.13
CA PRO A 45 9.73 -0.04 -10.11
C PRO A 45 10.37 -0.61 -11.38
N THR A 46 10.99 -1.77 -11.22
CA THR A 46 11.28 -2.69 -12.32
C THR A 46 10.01 -3.43 -12.76
N GLU A 47 10.02 -3.97 -13.98
CA GLU A 47 8.90 -4.80 -14.47
C GLU A 47 8.62 -5.99 -13.55
N SER A 48 9.68 -6.64 -13.03
CA SER A 48 9.52 -7.77 -12.10
C SER A 48 8.87 -7.38 -10.77
N GLN A 49 9.20 -6.21 -10.21
CA GLN A 49 8.55 -5.71 -8.99
C GLN A 49 7.08 -5.40 -9.25
N TYR A 50 6.77 -4.79 -10.39
CA TYR A 50 5.40 -4.51 -10.80
C TYR A 50 4.57 -5.78 -10.96
N LEU A 51 5.09 -6.78 -11.69
CA LEU A 51 4.40 -8.06 -11.88
C LEU A 51 4.23 -8.82 -10.57
N CYS A 52 5.22 -8.76 -9.68
CA CYS A 52 5.14 -9.37 -8.35
C CYS A 52 4.03 -8.72 -7.51
N ALA A 53 3.94 -7.38 -7.47
CA ALA A 53 2.88 -6.68 -6.74
C ALA A 53 1.49 -7.00 -7.29
N CYS A 54 1.34 -7.08 -8.63
CA CYS A 54 0.10 -7.49 -9.29
C CYS A 54 -0.31 -8.92 -8.91
N ASN A 55 0.63 -9.86 -9.00
CA ASN A 55 0.38 -11.25 -8.66
C ASN A 55 0.06 -11.44 -7.18
N GLU A 56 0.84 -10.83 -6.28
CA GLU A 56 0.65 -10.93 -4.83
C GLU A 56 -0.72 -10.39 -4.40
N PHE A 57 -1.20 -9.30 -5.01
CA PHE A 57 -2.54 -8.77 -4.75
C PHE A 57 -3.62 -9.82 -5.03
N TRP A 58 -3.67 -10.33 -6.27
CA TRP A 58 -4.70 -11.27 -6.71
C TRP A 58 -4.59 -12.64 -6.05
N TRP A 59 -3.36 -13.11 -5.83
CA TRP A 59 -3.10 -14.37 -5.15
C TRP A 59 -3.61 -14.35 -3.71
N CYS A 60 -3.25 -13.31 -2.94
CA CYS A 60 -3.66 -13.17 -1.54
C CYS A 60 -5.15 -12.82 -1.39
N LEU A 61 -5.76 -12.15 -2.38
CA LEU A 61 -7.21 -11.86 -2.41
C LEU A 61 -8.06 -13.14 -2.31
N ASN A 62 -7.59 -14.27 -2.87
CA ASN A 62 -8.30 -15.55 -2.76
C ASN A 62 -8.49 -16.00 -1.31
N ASN A 63 -7.55 -15.68 -0.43
CA ASN A 63 -7.65 -16.00 1.00
C ASN A 63 -8.64 -15.07 1.71
N VAL A 64 -8.68 -13.79 1.31
CA VAL A 64 -9.67 -12.82 1.79
C VAL A 64 -11.08 -13.28 1.44
N ALA A 65 -11.32 -13.70 0.19
CA ALA A 65 -12.61 -14.22 -0.24
C ALA A 65 -13.09 -15.40 0.63
N LYS A 66 -12.20 -16.38 0.87
CA LYS A 66 -12.48 -17.54 1.72
C LYS A 66 -12.77 -17.14 3.17
N GLY A 67 -11.96 -16.24 3.73
CA GLY A 67 -12.14 -15.75 5.10
C GLY A 67 -13.46 -15.00 5.28
N LEU A 68 -13.83 -14.17 4.30
CA LEU A 68 -15.11 -13.46 4.28
C LEU A 68 -16.30 -14.42 4.25
N TRP A 69 -16.24 -15.45 3.40
CA TRP A 69 -17.29 -16.47 3.33
C TRP A 69 -17.44 -17.25 4.65
N ARG A 70 -16.33 -17.51 5.35
CA ARG A 70 -16.32 -18.18 6.66
C ARG A 70 -16.60 -17.26 7.84
N ASN A 71 -16.81 -15.96 7.61
CA ASN A 71 -16.93 -14.93 8.66
C ASN A 71 -15.70 -14.87 9.61
N GLU A 72 -14.50 -15.18 9.11
CA GLU A 72 -13.24 -15.15 9.86
C GLU A 72 -12.65 -13.72 9.90
N MET A 73 -13.40 -12.77 10.48
CA MET A 73 -13.09 -11.34 10.34
C MET A 73 -11.68 -10.91 10.80
N PRO A 74 -11.12 -11.40 11.93
CA PRO A 74 -9.75 -11.06 12.30
C PRO A 74 -8.72 -11.47 11.24
N TYR A 75 -8.89 -12.67 10.66
CA TYR A 75 -8.03 -13.16 9.58
C TYR A 75 -8.19 -12.30 8.31
N VAL A 76 -9.42 -11.93 7.96
CA VAL A 76 -9.71 -11.02 6.84
C VAL A 76 -9.02 -9.67 7.05
N GLN A 77 -9.12 -9.10 8.24
CA GLN A 77 -8.49 -7.81 8.57
C GLN A 77 -6.96 -7.89 8.42
N ASP A 78 -6.34 -8.96 8.91
CA ASP A 78 -4.90 -9.16 8.81
C ASP A 78 -4.47 -9.35 7.34
N MET A 79 -5.16 -10.23 6.60
CA MET A 79 -4.87 -10.47 5.19
C MET A 79 -5.00 -9.20 4.35
N VAL A 80 -6.07 -8.44 4.55
CA VAL A 80 -6.28 -7.19 3.82
C VAL A 80 -5.23 -6.15 4.24
N SER A 81 -4.94 -6.01 5.52
CA SER A 81 -4.08 -4.92 6.01
C SER A 81 -2.58 -5.13 5.81
N PHE A 82 -2.13 -6.39 5.87
CA PHE A 82 -0.70 -6.71 5.74
C PHE A 82 -0.29 -7.17 4.35
N HIS A 83 -1.22 -7.76 3.57
CA HIS A 83 -0.88 -8.34 2.26
C HIS A 83 -1.58 -7.60 1.12
N VAL A 84 -2.92 -7.60 1.07
CA VAL A 84 -3.67 -7.15 -0.11
C VAL A 84 -3.62 -5.63 -0.29
N ARG A 85 -4.04 -4.85 0.72
CA ARG A 85 -4.03 -3.38 0.65
C ARG A 85 -2.61 -2.83 0.50
N LYS A 86 -1.59 -3.56 0.95
CA LYS A 86 -0.18 -3.17 0.78
C LYS A 86 0.29 -3.22 -0.68
N GLN A 87 -0.24 -4.12 -1.49
CA GLN A 87 0.03 -4.07 -2.93
C GLN A 87 -0.70 -2.91 -3.59
N LEU A 88 -1.93 -2.58 -3.16
CA LEU A 88 -2.62 -1.38 -3.64
C LEU A 88 -1.87 -0.09 -3.25
N GLU A 89 -1.43 0.04 -2.01
CA GLU A 89 -0.59 1.15 -1.53
C GLU A 89 0.68 1.27 -2.38
N THR A 90 1.30 0.13 -2.74
CA THR A 90 2.48 0.09 -3.60
C THR A 90 2.18 0.61 -5.01
N LEU A 91 1.09 0.17 -5.66
CA LEU A 91 0.72 0.67 -6.98
C LEU A 91 0.37 2.15 -6.96
N LEU A 92 -0.39 2.61 -5.97
CA LEU A 92 -0.71 4.03 -5.80
C LEU A 92 0.55 4.85 -5.55
N SER A 93 1.53 4.31 -4.82
CA SER A 93 2.84 4.96 -4.64
C SER A 93 3.54 5.18 -5.99
N TRP A 94 3.56 4.17 -6.86
CA TRP A 94 4.17 4.29 -8.19
C TRP A 94 3.38 5.22 -9.10
N LYS A 95 2.05 5.26 -8.98
CA LYS A 95 1.22 6.26 -9.66
C LYS A 95 1.60 7.67 -9.21
N VAL A 96 1.75 7.93 -7.91
CA VAL A 96 2.25 9.22 -7.40
C VAL A 96 3.66 9.50 -7.92
N GLY A 97 4.55 8.50 -7.94
CA GLY A 97 5.88 8.61 -8.54
C GLY A 97 5.82 9.06 -10.01
N LEU A 98 4.95 8.46 -10.81
CA LEU A 98 4.72 8.85 -12.22
C LEU A 98 4.16 10.26 -12.39
N LEU A 99 3.37 10.76 -11.44
CA LEU A 99 2.80 12.12 -11.45
C LEU A 99 3.81 13.18 -11.02
N THR A 100 4.88 12.78 -10.35
CA THR A 100 5.84 13.67 -9.68
C THR A 100 7.28 13.42 -10.12
N ASP A 101 7.48 12.67 -11.20
CA ASP A 101 8.81 12.26 -11.68
C ASP A 101 9.68 11.62 -10.58
N PHE A 102 9.05 10.83 -9.70
CA PHE A 102 9.67 10.11 -8.59
C PHE A 102 10.46 11.02 -7.62
N SER A 103 9.93 12.24 -7.39
CA SER A 103 10.60 13.29 -6.61
C SER A 103 9.97 13.58 -5.25
N VAL A 104 9.13 12.68 -4.73
CA VAL A 104 8.38 12.91 -3.48
C VAL A 104 8.35 11.68 -2.57
N ASN A 105 8.27 11.94 -1.27
CA ASN A 105 7.96 10.95 -0.24
C ASN A 105 6.45 10.93 0.06
N ILE A 106 5.80 9.77 -0.13
CA ILE A 106 4.37 9.60 0.19
C ILE A 106 4.07 9.42 1.69
N GLY A 107 5.12 9.41 2.51
CA GLY A 107 5.06 9.18 3.94
C GLY A 107 4.82 7.71 4.29
N LYS A 108 5.13 7.35 5.53
CA LYS A 108 4.86 6.00 6.04
C LYS A 108 3.37 5.64 5.86
N SER A 109 3.12 4.46 5.31
CA SER A 109 1.77 3.95 4.99
C SER A 109 1.00 4.84 4.00
N GLY A 110 1.70 5.56 3.13
CA GLY A 110 1.11 6.42 2.11
C GLY A 110 0.28 7.59 2.66
N LYS A 111 0.54 8.01 3.91
CA LYS A 111 -0.25 9.04 4.60
C LYS A 111 -0.28 10.42 3.92
N TYR A 112 0.58 10.67 2.94
CA TYR A 112 0.62 11.91 2.16
C TYR A 112 0.09 11.77 0.73
N MET A 113 -0.35 10.59 0.29
CA MET A 113 -0.82 10.37 -1.08
C MET A 113 -1.98 11.31 -1.48
N TYR A 114 -2.81 11.74 -0.52
CA TYR A 114 -3.88 12.75 -0.72
C TYR A 114 -3.44 14.07 -1.34
N ARG A 115 -2.14 14.38 -1.36
CA ARG A 115 -1.59 15.59 -2.00
C ARG A 115 -1.50 15.48 -3.52
N TRP A 116 -1.50 14.26 -4.05
CA TRP A 116 -1.24 13.98 -5.47
C TRP A 116 -2.32 13.13 -6.12
N LEU A 117 -2.96 12.24 -5.36
CA LEU A 117 -4.17 11.57 -5.83
C LEU A 117 -5.31 12.57 -5.88
N ASP A 118 -6.19 12.45 -6.87
CA ASP A 118 -7.40 13.25 -6.87
C ASP A 118 -8.32 12.84 -5.71
N LYS A 119 -9.31 13.70 -5.46
CA LYS A 119 -10.21 13.53 -4.31
C LYS A 119 -10.98 12.21 -4.39
N VAL A 120 -11.44 11.82 -5.58
CA VAL A 120 -12.26 10.61 -5.76
C VAL A 120 -11.41 9.38 -5.48
N GLU A 121 -10.22 9.30 -6.08
CA GLU A 121 -9.31 8.18 -5.90
C GLU A 121 -8.82 8.05 -4.44
N TRP A 122 -8.57 9.18 -3.77
CA TRP A 122 -8.21 9.16 -2.35
C TRP A 122 -9.38 8.67 -1.46
N GLU A 123 -10.60 9.11 -1.75
CA GLU A 123 -11.81 8.65 -1.04
C GLU A 123 -12.07 7.16 -1.28
N GLU A 124 -11.87 6.66 -2.50
CA GLU A 124 -11.94 5.24 -2.83
C GLU A 124 -10.89 4.44 -2.05
N TYR A 125 -9.64 4.90 -2.01
CA TYR A 125 -8.58 4.25 -1.23
C TYR A 125 -8.94 4.17 0.26
N LEU A 126 -9.45 5.26 0.85
CA LEU A 126 -9.90 5.28 2.24
C LEU A 126 -11.13 4.38 2.49
N SER A 127 -12.02 4.24 1.50
CA SER A 127 -13.20 3.36 1.60
C SER A 127 -12.83 1.87 1.64
N THR A 128 -11.58 1.52 1.33
CA THR A 128 -11.08 0.15 1.47
C THR A 128 -10.79 -0.26 2.92
N TYR A 129 -10.89 0.66 3.89
CA TYR A 129 -10.83 0.37 5.32
C TYR A 129 -12.23 0.11 5.87
N PHE A 130 -12.41 -0.94 6.67
CA PHE A 130 -13.71 -1.37 7.18
C PHE A 130 -13.66 -1.70 8.68
N SER A 131 -14.81 -1.58 9.35
CA SER A 131 -14.92 -1.64 10.82
C SER A 131 -14.94 -3.05 11.42
N GLY A 132 -14.85 -4.09 10.58
CA GLY A 132 -15.00 -5.50 10.96
C GLY A 132 -16.41 -6.06 10.73
N ILE A 133 -17.32 -5.29 10.12
CA ILE A 133 -18.62 -5.78 9.68
C ILE A 133 -18.44 -6.50 8.33
N VAL A 134 -18.97 -7.72 8.21
CA VAL A 134 -18.78 -8.58 7.02
C VAL A 134 -19.28 -7.92 5.74
N SER A 135 -20.47 -7.30 5.77
CA SER A 135 -21.01 -6.61 4.59
C SER A 135 -20.15 -5.42 4.17
N GLU A 136 -19.63 -4.64 5.12
CA GLU A 136 -18.70 -3.53 4.81
C GLU A 136 -17.39 -4.06 4.23
N ALA A 137 -16.88 -5.17 4.77
CA ALA A 137 -15.64 -5.78 4.29
C ALA A 137 -15.78 -6.27 2.84
N TRP A 138 -16.92 -6.85 2.47
CA TRP A 138 -17.20 -7.21 1.08
C TRP A 138 -17.17 -6.01 0.14
N GLU A 139 -17.86 -4.92 0.49
CA GLU A 139 -17.86 -3.70 -0.34
C GLU A 139 -16.45 -3.10 -0.43
N ALA A 140 -15.75 -2.98 0.69
CA ALA A 140 -14.39 -2.43 0.74
C ALA A 140 -13.40 -3.25 -0.11
N VAL A 141 -13.52 -4.58 -0.11
CA VAL A 141 -12.66 -5.46 -0.92
C VAL A 141 -13.00 -5.36 -2.41
N ILE A 142 -14.27 -5.20 -2.78
CA ILE A 142 -14.66 -4.96 -4.18
C ILE A 142 -14.13 -3.62 -4.68
N THR A 143 -14.33 -2.54 -3.92
CA THR A 143 -13.75 -1.23 -4.25
C THR A 143 -12.23 -1.30 -4.35
N MET A 144 -11.58 -2.08 -3.48
CA MET A 144 -10.13 -2.30 -3.55
C MET A 144 -9.72 -2.98 -4.86
N CYS A 145 -10.49 -3.96 -5.36
CA CYS A 145 -10.23 -4.61 -6.64
C CYS A 145 -10.38 -3.65 -7.82
N ASP A 146 -11.44 -2.84 -7.83
CA ASP A 146 -11.69 -1.83 -8.87
C ASP A 146 -10.55 -0.82 -8.93
N LEU A 147 -10.18 -0.26 -7.79
CA LEU A 147 -9.10 0.72 -7.71
C LEU A 147 -7.74 0.10 -8.04
N PHE A 148 -7.48 -1.14 -7.62
CA PHE A 148 -6.24 -1.85 -7.94
C PHE A 148 -6.10 -2.08 -9.44
N GLU A 149 -7.14 -2.60 -10.10
CA GLU A 149 -7.10 -2.87 -11.53
C GLU A 149 -6.87 -1.58 -12.33
N GLN A 150 -7.63 -0.52 -12.04
CA GLN A 150 -7.46 0.79 -12.68
C GLN A 150 -6.03 1.34 -12.51
N THR A 151 -5.49 1.26 -11.29
CA THR A 151 -4.14 1.72 -10.98
C THR A 151 -3.07 0.85 -11.66
N ALA A 152 -3.26 -0.47 -11.68
CA ALA A 152 -2.35 -1.41 -12.33
C ALA A 152 -2.24 -1.15 -13.83
N PHE A 153 -3.37 -0.93 -14.51
CA PHE A 153 -3.40 -0.54 -15.91
C PHE A 153 -2.67 0.79 -16.14
N TYR A 154 -2.99 1.82 -15.36
CA TYR A 154 -2.35 3.14 -15.48
C TYR A 154 -0.83 3.04 -15.34
N VAL A 155 -0.35 2.39 -14.27
CA VAL A 155 1.08 2.27 -14.00
C VAL A 155 1.76 1.41 -15.06
N GLY A 156 1.15 0.30 -15.47
CA GLY A 156 1.67 -0.58 -16.52
C GLY A 156 1.83 0.15 -17.84
N GLU A 157 0.78 0.84 -18.31
CA GLU A 157 0.81 1.60 -19.55
C GLU A 157 1.90 2.69 -19.53
N ARG A 158 1.97 3.48 -18.45
CA ARG A 158 2.93 4.58 -18.32
C ARG A 158 4.39 4.13 -18.21
N LEU A 159 4.63 2.91 -17.73
CA LEU A 159 5.97 2.33 -17.60
C LEU A 159 6.32 1.37 -18.74
N GLY A 160 5.38 1.02 -19.61
CA GLY A 160 5.56 0.04 -20.68
C GLY A 160 5.56 -1.41 -20.18
N PHE A 161 4.97 -1.68 -19.01
CA PHE A 161 4.85 -3.01 -18.44
C PHE A 161 3.48 -3.61 -18.74
N ARG A 162 3.43 -4.93 -18.98
CA ARG A 162 2.18 -5.61 -19.33
C ARG A 162 1.44 -6.10 -18.07
N TYR A 163 0.25 -5.57 -17.83
CA TYR A 163 -0.66 -6.10 -16.82
C TYR A 163 -1.23 -7.47 -17.23
N ASN A 164 -1.31 -8.42 -16.29
CA ASN A 164 -1.90 -9.73 -16.54
C ASN A 164 -3.41 -9.71 -16.29
N GLU A 165 -4.17 -9.25 -17.29
CA GLU A 165 -5.62 -9.15 -17.21
C GLU A 165 -6.32 -10.49 -16.96
N VAL A 166 -5.77 -11.59 -17.47
CA VAL A 166 -6.37 -12.91 -17.32
C VAL A 166 -6.33 -13.35 -15.86
N GLU A 167 -5.21 -13.10 -15.19
CA GLU A 167 -5.08 -13.37 -13.76
C GLU A 167 -6.05 -12.52 -12.92
N GLY A 168 -6.10 -11.21 -13.18
CA GLY A 168 -7.04 -10.31 -12.50
C GLY A 168 -8.50 -10.72 -12.69
N LYS A 169 -8.91 -11.00 -13.93
CA LYS A 169 -10.28 -11.44 -14.27
C LYS A 169 -10.64 -12.76 -13.58
N ASN A 170 -9.73 -13.73 -13.55
CA ASN A 170 -9.98 -15.01 -12.90
C ASN A 170 -10.08 -14.88 -11.37
N ALA A 171 -9.20 -14.10 -10.74
CA ALA A 171 -9.23 -13.87 -9.29
C ALA A 171 -10.47 -13.07 -8.86
N ARG A 172 -10.82 -12.02 -9.62
CA ARG A 172 -12.07 -11.28 -9.41
C ARG A 172 -13.29 -12.16 -9.59
N GLY A 173 -13.31 -13.00 -10.63
CA GLY A 173 -14.38 -13.98 -10.86
C GLY A 173 -14.53 -14.97 -9.69
N PHE A 174 -13.42 -15.43 -9.11
CA PHE A 174 -13.45 -16.26 -7.90
C PHE A 174 -14.07 -15.50 -6.71
N LEU A 175 -13.66 -14.26 -6.46
CA LEU A 175 -14.21 -13.42 -5.39
C LEU A 175 -15.73 -13.24 -5.54
N GLU A 176 -16.19 -12.89 -6.74
CA GLU A 176 -17.60 -12.67 -7.06
C GLU A 176 -18.43 -13.96 -6.93
N HIS A 177 -17.88 -15.10 -7.37
CA HIS A 177 -18.49 -16.42 -7.17
C HIS A 177 -18.65 -16.73 -5.67
N VAL A 178 -17.58 -16.58 -4.88
CA VAL A 178 -17.62 -16.85 -3.44
C VAL A 178 -18.61 -15.94 -2.71
N ARG A 179 -18.75 -14.68 -3.12
CA ARG A 179 -19.72 -13.74 -2.56
C ARG A 179 -21.17 -14.20 -2.73
N GLN A 180 -21.47 -14.91 -3.81
CA GLN A 180 -22.82 -15.41 -4.14
C GLN A 180 -23.12 -16.79 -3.54
N LEU A 181 -22.12 -17.49 -3.01
CA LEU A 181 -22.32 -18.80 -2.40
C LEU A 181 -23.18 -18.70 -1.14
N SER A 182 -24.06 -19.68 -0.97
CA SER A 182 -24.79 -19.85 0.30
C SER A 182 -23.81 -20.11 1.44
N GLN A 183 -24.18 -19.64 2.65
CA GLN A 183 -23.43 -19.97 3.87
C GLN A 183 -23.45 -21.47 4.20
N ASP A 184 -24.46 -22.19 3.70
CA ASP A 184 -24.61 -23.64 3.90
C ASP A 184 -23.89 -24.47 2.82
N ALA A 185 -23.16 -23.84 1.90
CA ALA A 185 -22.45 -24.56 0.85
C ALA A 185 -21.33 -25.44 1.46
N ALA A 186 -21.33 -26.74 1.13
CA ALA A 186 -20.33 -27.68 1.64
C ALA A 186 -18.95 -27.50 0.98
N ALA A 187 -18.89 -26.87 -0.19
CA ALA A 187 -17.68 -26.58 -0.95
C ALA A 187 -17.84 -25.29 -1.76
N ILE A 188 -16.71 -24.69 -2.14
CA ILE A 188 -16.68 -23.49 -2.99
C ILE A 188 -16.97 -23.83 -4.46
N TYR A 189 -16.69 -25.07 -4.88
CA TYR A 189 -17.01 -25.63 -6.19
C TYR A 189 -17.60 -27.02 -6.04
#